data_AF-A0A176RV72-F1
#
_entry.id   AF-A0A176RV72-F1
#
_cell.length_a   1.000
_cell.length_b   1.000
_cell.length_c   1.000
_cell.angle_alpha   90.00
_cell.angle_beta   90.00
_cell.angle_gamma   90.00
#
_symmetry.space_group_name_H-M   'P 1'
#
loop_
_entity.id
_entity.type
_entity.pdbx_description
1 polymer ?
#
loop_
_entity_poly.entity_id
_entity_poly.type
_entity_poly.pdbx_seq_one_letter_code
_entity_poly.pdbx_strand_id
1 'polypeptide(L)'
;MKKTSNLQHKSNVSPLGTPLPLSLAITAALAVSNPLSAANVNVTQAIDNGDDSVNGSLSWAIRQANVAAGDDTITLTTDVTIQNVMTNLINSNVEIEGNSHTVSGNSQFRPFFVLSGTVILRDLTVSDGLAKGGDGGVIGSGGGAGLGGALFVYDGAVTVENVTFSNNRAVGGDSSGSDYCGGGMGDGCGLFSLKEGEVLAEKGDIEAATAKFKEAEMLLPDLNLKNLEKMAAKTVAQMRLKEGEELLGKDEIEAAVTLFKEALVLDAQLQSSVIDYTAELLMQEGEQLAREGDIEGAVARFKEARQLTPQLEELNIEELAALWINQEEVERKEWWETVEIILESIAAVGAIAALIVLL
;
A
#
# COMPACT_ATOMS: atom_id res chain seq x y z
N MET A 1 -54.92 59.92 -31.61
CA MET A 1 -55.25 59.86 -30.17
C MET A 1 -55.79 58.47 -29.83
N LYS A 2 -55.33 57.93 -28.69
CA LYS A 2 -55.83 56.77 -27.92
C LYS A 2 -55.60 55.33 -28.43
N LYS A 3 -54.49 54.77 -27.92
CA LYS A 3 -54.34 53.40 -27.40
C LYS A 3 -55.31 53.13 -26.24
N THR A 4 -55.70 51.86 -26.05
CA THR A 4 -55.71 51.04 -24.80
C THR A 4 -56.40 49.70 -25.11
N SER A 5 -55.70 48.60 -25.36
CA SER A 5 -55.12 47.59 -24.43
C SER A 5 -56.10 46.50 -23.95
N ASN A 6 -55.83 45.22 -24.27
CA ASN A 6 -55.71 44.17 -23.25
C ASN A 6 -55.20 42.82 -23.82
N LEU A 7 -54.07 42.39 -23.24
CA LEU A 7 -53.66 41.05 -22.75
C LEU A 7 -53.80 39.77 -23.60
N GLN A 8 -52.71 38.98 -23.53
CA GLN A 8 -52.43 37.68 -24.15
C GLN A 8 -53.07 36.49 -23.41
N HIS A 9 -53.22 35.32 -24.07
CA HIS A 9 -52.47 34.05 -23.80
C HIS A 9 -53.18 32.75 -24.31
N LYS A 10 -52.46 32.00 -25.16
CA LYS A 10 -52.38 30.52 -25.40
C LYS A 10 -53.58 29.57 -25.70
N SER A 11 -53.17 28.54 -26.48
CA SER A 11 -53.62 27.12 -26.55
C SER A 11 -54.75 26.83 -27.56
N ASN A 12 -54.88 25.69 -28.26
CA ASN A 12 -54.12 24.44 -28.39
C ASN A 12 -54.71 23.62 -29.59
N VAL A 13 -53.88 22.78 -30.23
CA VAL A 13 -54.10 21.52 -31.03
C VAL A 13 -55.20 21.38 -32.11
N SER A 14 -54.82 20.74 -33.23
CA SER A 14 -55.71 19.90 -34.07
C SER A 14 -54.94 18.68 -34.64
N PRO A 15 -55.58 17.51 -34.90
CA PRO A 15 -54.90 16.21 -34.96
C PRO A 15 -54.81 15.53 -36.35
N LEU A 16 -53.93 14.50 -36.37
CA LEU A 16 -53.91 13.25 -37.17
C LEU A 16 -53.79 13.29 -38.71
N GLY A 17 -52.60 12.95 -39.20
CA GLY A 17 -52.34 12.44 -40.56
C GLY A 17 -51.73 11.03 -40.52
N THR A 18 -52.20 10.16 -41.40
CA THR A 18 -51.92 8.71 -41.54
C THR A 18 -50.44 8.35 -41.83
N PRO A 19 -49.95 7.17 -41.39
CA PRO A 19 -48.55 6.76 -41.63
C PRO A 19 -48.33 6.20 -43.05
N LEU A 20 -47.23 6.62 -43.69
CA LEU A 20 -46.69 6.06 -44.94
C LEU A 20 -45.87 4.78 -44.65
N PRO A 21 -45.85 3.77 -45.53
CA PRO A 21 -45.04 2.58 -45.33
C PRO A 21 -43.55 2.86 -45.59
N LEU A 22 -42.71 2.38 -44.67
CA LEU A 22 -41.25 2.48 -44.69
C LEU A 22 -40.70 1.56 -45.80
N SER A 23 -40.24 2.12 -46.92
CA SER A 23 -39.47 1.39 -47.93
C SER A 23 -38.04 1.19 -47.43
N LEU A 24 -37.69 -0.06 -47.13
CA LEU A 24 -36.37 -0.49 -46.68
C LEU A 24 -35.36 -0.38 -47.85
N ALA A 25 -34.64 0.75 -47.93
CA ALA A 25 -33.49 0.86 -48.82
C ALA A 25 -32.32 0.09 -48.20
N ILE A 26 -32.01 -1.10 -48.72
CA ILE A 26 -30.77 -1.83 -48.41
C ILE A 26 -29.64 -1.09 -49.11
N THR A 27 -29.01 -0.16 -48.40
CA THR A 27 -27.72 0.39 -48.81
C THR A 27 -26.67 -0.66 -48.48
N ALA A 28 -26.24 -1.42 -49.49
CA ALA A 28 -25.01 -2.19 -49.39
C ALA A 28 -23.85 -1.19 -49.24
N ALA A 29 -23.45 -0.91 -48.00
CA ALA A 29 -22.16 -0.31 -47.75
C ALA A 29 -21.11 -1.31 -48.23
N LEU A 30 -20.53 -1.09 -49.41
CA LEU A 30 -19.26 -1.70 -49.75
C LEU A 30 -18.28 -1.20 -48.67
N ALA A 31 -17.97 -2.07 -47.71
CA ALA A 31 -16.74 -1.93 -46.96
C ALA A 31 -15.62 -2.00 -48.01
N VAL A 32 -15.09 -0.84 -48.39
CA VAL A 32 -13.77 -0.78 -48.99
C VAL A 32 -12.86 -1.22 -47.86
N SER A 33 -12.60 -2.53 -47.77
CA SER A 33 -11.46 -3.02 -47.04
C SER A 33 -10.26 -2.42 -47.75
N ASN A 34 -9.72 -1.31 -47.24
CA ASN A 34 -8.39 -0.90 -47.64
C ASN A 34 -7.52 -2.14 -47.40
N PRO A 35 -6.85 -2.69 -48.42
CA PRO A 35 -5.89 -3.74 -48.17
C PRO A 35 -4.88 -3.16 -47.17
N LEU A 36 -4.69 -3.86 -46.06
CA LEU A 36 -3.60 -3.65 -45.13
C LEU A 36 -2.32 -3.71 -45.98
N SER A 37 -1.71 -2.56 -46.26
CA SER A 37 -0.58 -2.48 -47.19
C SER A 37 0.68 -2.36 -46.36
N ALA A 38 1.43 -3.45 -46.30
CA ALA A 38 2.78 -3.45 -45.75
C ALA A 38 3.60 -2.31 -46.37
N ALA A 39 4.08 -1.40 -45.53
CA ALA A 39 5.01 -0.35 -45.88
C ALA A 39 6.43 -0.94 -45.97
N ASN A 40 7.22 -0.47 -46.92
CA ASN A 40 8.66 -0.68 -46.93
C ASN A 40 9.36 0.65 -46.65
N VAL A 41 10.11 0.71 -45.56
CA VAL A 41 10.70 1.92 -45.03
C VAL A 41 12.22 1.78 -45.00
N ASN A 42 12.92 2.64 -45.75
CA ASN A 42 14.37 2.59 -45.84
C ASN A 42 15.04 3.44 -44.76
N VAL A 43 16.01 2.84 -44.07
CA VAL A 43 16.94 3.55 -43.18
C VAL A 43 18.15 3.96 -43.99
N THR A 44 18.37 5.27 -44.09
CA THR A 44 19.40 5.91 -44.93
C THR A 44 20.36 6.78 -44.13
N GLN A 45 20.03 7.10 -42.88
CA GLN A 45 20.89 7.86 -41.99
C GLN A 45 21.82 6.93 -41.21
N ALA A 46 23.11 7.24 -41.22
CA ALA A 46 24.11 6.46 -40.51
C ALA A 46 24.14 6.72 -38.99
N ILE A 47 23.46 7.77 -38.53
CA ILE A 47 23.39 8.17 -37.12
C ILE A 47 21.93 8.17 -36.70
N ASP A 48 21.66 7.54 -35.57
CA ASP A 48 20.38 7.62 -34.89
C ASP A 48 20.56 8.15 -33.47
N ASN A 49 19.87 9.23 -33.14
CA ASN A 49 19.91 9.87 -31.82
C ASN A 49 18.58 9.70 -31.07
N GLY A 50 17.79 8.70 -31.42
CA GLY A 50 16.47 8.47 -30.84
C GLY A 50 15.38 9.42 -31.34
N ASP A 51 15.70 10.44 -32.16
CA ASP A 51 14.72 11.40 -32.67
C ASP A 51 13.97 10.82 -33.88
N ASP A 52 12.65 10.66 -33.73
CA ASP A 52 11.77 10.12 -34.75
C ASP A 52 11.28 11.16 -35.76
N SER A 53 11.73 12.40 -35.66
CA SER A 53 11.46 13.45 -36.65
C SER A 53 12.50 13.47 -37.77
N VAL A 54 13.65 12.80 -37.58
CA VAL A 54 14.72 12.73 -38.56
C VAL A 54 14.40 11.67 -39.62
N ASN A 55 13.88 12.12 -40.76
CA ASN A 55 13.53 11.22 -41.87
C ASN A 55 14.73 10.34 -42.30
N GLY A 56 14.49 9.05 -42.41
CA GLY A 56 15.50 8.05 -42.77
C GLY A 56 16.38 7.55 -41.62
N SER A 57 16.17 8.02 -40.38
CA SER A 57 16.74 7.38 -39.18
C SER A 57 16.03 6.07 -38.87
N LEU A 58 16.65 5.23 -38.05
CA LEU A 58 16.06 3.97 -37.59
C LEU A 58 14.86 4.23 -36.66
N SER A 59 14.97 5.21 -35.76
CA SER A 59 13.89 5.67 -34.87
C SER A 59 12.68 6.15 -35.66
N TRP A 60 12.91 6.94 -36.71
CA TRP A 60 11.83 7.37 -37.62
C TRP A 60 11.20 6.17 -38.34
N ALA A 61 12.01 5.22 -38.82
CA ALA A 61 11.51 4.03 -39.53
C ALA A 61 10.67 3.11 -38.63
N ILE A 62 11.12 2.87 -37.40
CA ILE A 62 10.36 2.13 -36.38
C ILE A 62 9.02 2.82 -36.11
N ARG A 63 9.00 4.14 -35.97
CA ARG A 63 7.75 4.89 -35.81
C ARG A 63 6.82 4.72 -37.01
N GLN A 64 7.34 4.73 -38.23
CA GLN A 64 6.51 4.51 -39.42
C GLN A 64 5.86 3.12 -39.40
N ALA A 65 6.64 2.07 -39.13
CA ALA A 65 6.12 0.70 -39.03
C ALA A 65 5.08 0.54 -37.91
N ASN A 66 5.30 1.21 -36.77
CA ASN A 66 4.35 1.16 -35.66
C ASN A 66 2.98 1.83 -35.97
N VAL A 67 2.95 2.79 -36.90
CA VAL A 67 1.72 3.55 -37.23
C VAL A 67 1.07 3.04 -38.51
N ALA A 68 1.84 2.48 -39.43
CA ALA A 68 1.33 1.94 -40.67
C ALA A 68 0.51 0.67 -40.41
N ALA A 69 -0.40 0.39 -41.34
CA ALA A 69 -1.28 -0.75 -41.25
C ALA A 69 -0.70 -1.87 -42.11
N GLY A 70 -0.22 -2.93 -41.49
CA GLY A 70 0.41 -4.04 -42.20
C GLY A 70 1.41 -4.77 -41.33
N ASP A 71 1.97 -5.85 -41.87
CA ASP A 71 3.23 -6.38 -41.39
C ASP A 71 4.32 -5.68 -42.22
N ASP A 72 4.93 -4.64 -41.65
CA ASP A 72 5.80 -3.72 -42.39
C ASP A 72 7.25 -4.24 -42.48
N THR A 73 8.01 -3.70 -43.43
CA THR A 73 9.44 -3.98 -43.58
C THR A 73 10.28 -2.72 -43.39
N ILE A 74 11.26 -2.78 -42.50
CA ILE A 74 12.30 -1.77 -42.34
C ILE A 74 13.57 -2.30 -43.00
N THR A 75 14.07 -1.60 -44.01
CA THR A 75 15.24 -2.03 -44.78
C THR A 75 16.43 -1.12 -44.48
N LEU A 76 17.53 -1.69 -43.97
CA LEU A 76 18.79 -0.95 -43.80
C LEU A 76 19.48 -0.78 -45.15
N THR A 77 19.92 0.44 -45.45
CA THR A 77 20.71 0.78 -46.65
C THR A 77 22.08 1.37 -46.30
N THR A 78 22.38 1.46 -45.01
CA THR A 78 23.62 1.95 -44.42
C THR A 78 23.81 1.30 -43.05
N ASP A 79 25.05 1.27 -42.58
CA ASP A 79 25.33 1.02 -41.17
C ASP A 79 24.77 2.16 -40.31
N VAL A 80 24.27 1.83 -39.12
CA VAL A 80 23.62 2.74 -38.18
C VAL A 80 24.37 2.73 -36.86
N THR A 81 24.69 3.90 -36.32
CA THR A 81 25.25 4.08 -34.98
C THR A 81 24.27 4.83 -34.08
N ILE A 82 23.89 4.21 -32.97
CA ILE A 82 23.01 4.80 -31.96
C ILE A 82 23.82 5.75 -31.06
N GLN A 83 23.39 7.00 -30.94
CA GLN A 83 24.05 8.05 -30.15
C GLN A 83 23.23 8.53 -28.95
N ASN A 84 21.98 8.10 -28.82
CA ASN A 84 21.13 8.40 -27.67
C ASN A 84 20.11 7.29 -27.46
N VAL A 85 19.34 7.38 -26.38
CA VAL A 85 18.26 6.43 -26.09
C VAL A 85 17.20 6.48 -27.19
N MET A 86 16.91 5.32 -27.78
CA MET A 86 15.82 5.15 -28.74
C MET A 86 14.48 5.50 -28.08
N THR A 87 13.74 6.46 -28.65
CA THR A 87 12.46 6.92 -28.07
C THR A 87 11.26 6.08 -28.53
N ASN A 88 11.41 5.35 -29.63
CA ASN A 88 10.37 4.49 -30.20
C ASN A 88 10.75 3.02 -30.00
N LEU A 89 9.87 2.28 -29.33
CA LEU A 89 9.98 0.84 -29.15
C LEU A 89 9.18 0.15 -30.27
N ILE A 90 9.61 -1.05 -30.69
CA ILE A 90 8.88 -1.83 -31.69
C ILE A 90 7.61 -2.38 -31.02
N ASN A 91 6.42 -2.00 -31.50
CA ASN A 91 5.15 -2.43 -30.90
C ASN A 91 4.14 -2.99 -31.91
N SER A 92 4.62 -3.30 -33.12
CA SER A 92 3.85 -3.81 -34.26
C SER A 92 4.51 -5.06 -34.84
N ASN A 93 3.87 -5.71 -35.81
CA ASN A 93 4.51 -6.76 -36.59
C ASN A 93 5.46 -6.12 -37.61
N VAL A 94 6.74 -6.48 -37.58
CA VAL A 94 7.74 -5.86 -38.46
C VAL A 94 8.87 -6.83 -38.81
N GLU A 95 9.30 -6.78 -40.06
CA GLU A 95 10.54 -7.38 -40.52
C GLU A 95 11.62 -6.30 -40.64
N ILE A 96 12.75 -6.47 -39.96
CA ILE A 96 13.92 -5.61 -40.08
C ILE A 96 14.95 -6.34 -40.92
N GLU A 97 15.04 -5.93 -42.19
CA GLU A 97 15.95 -6.45 -43.19
C GLU A 97 17.27 -5.66 -43.14
N GLY A 98 18.34 -6.36 -42.80
CA GLY A 98 19.66 -5.82 -42.54
C GLY A 98 20.51 -5.57 -43.76
N ASN A 99 20.34 -6.33 -44.85
CA ASN A 99 21.20 -6.28 -46.03
C ASN A 99 22.72 -6.30 -45.72
N SER A 100 23.14 -7.08 -44.72
CA SER A 100 24.50 -7.17 -44.19
C SER A 100 25.04 -5.91 -43.50
N HIS A 101 24.20 -4.93 -43.17
CA HIS A 101 24.58 -3.74 -42.42
C HIS A 101 24.69 -3.98 -40.92
N THR A 102 25.40 -3.07 -40.24
CA THR A 102 25.57 -3.07 -38.79
C THR A 102 24.70 -2.03 -38.11
N VAL A 103 24.05 -2.40 -37.01
CA VAL A 103 23.45 -1.48 -36.04
C VAL A 103 24.29 -1.53 -34.76
N SER A 104 25.07 -0.48 -34.52
CA SER A 104 25.95 -0.36 -33.36
C SER A 104 25.29 0.45 -32.25
N GLY A 105 25.28 -0.09 -31.03
CA GLY A 105 24.87 0.64 -29.81
C GLY A 105 25.93 1.60 -29.26
N ASN A 106 27.05 1.78 -29.96
CA ASN A 106 28.16 2.67 -29.58
C ASN A 106 28.71 2.43 -28.16
N SER A 107 28.66 1.19 -27.68
CA SER A 107 28.99 0.76 -26.31
C SER A 107 28.19 1.45 -25.20
N GLN A 108 27.10 2.14 -25.53
CA GLN A 108 26.37 3.01 -24.60
C GLN A 108 24.87 2.75 -24.57
N PHE A 109 24.29 2.32 -25.69
CA PHE A 109 22.84 2.24 -25.87
C PHE A 109 22.41 0.86 -26.31
N ARG A 110 21.15 0.52 -26.04
CA ARG A 110 20.51 -0.69 -26.55
C ARG A 110 19.94 -0.39 -27.95
N PRO A 111 20.38 -1.10 -29.01
CA PRO A 111 19.84 -0.90 -30.36
C PRO A 111 18.36 -1.25 -30.52
N PHE A 112 17.92 -2.41 -30.02
CA PHE A 112 16.55 -2.89 -30.24
C PHE A 112 15.79 -3.17 -28.94
N PHE A 113 14.55 -2.72 -28.90
CA PHE A 113 13.59 -3.03 -27.84
C PHE A 113 12.27 -3.41 -28.50
N VAL A 114 11.86 -4.66 -28.32
CA VAL A 114 10.55 -5.17 -28.75
C VAL A 114 9.60 -5.09 -27.56
N LEU A 115 8.63 -4.19 -27.66
CA LEU A 115 7.56 -4.02 -26.68
C LEU A 115 6.47 -5.09 -26.88
N SER A 116 6.10 -5.37 -28.12
CA SER A 116 5.07 -6.34 -28.52
C SER A 116 5.16 -6.66 -30.03
N GLY A 117 4.39 -7.65 -30.49
CA GLY A 117 4.24 -7.98 -31.92
C GLY A 117 5.07 -9.20 -32.37
N THR A 118 5.00 -9.52 -33.66
CA THR A 118 5.84 -10.53 -34.31
C THR A 118 6.95 -9.84 -35.08
N VAL A 119 8.19 -10.00 -34.61
CA VAL A 119 9.36 -9.30 -35.16
C VAL A 119 10.31 -10.30 -35.81
N ILE A 120 10.79 -9.98 -37.00
CA ILE A 120 11.85 -10.72 -37.67
C ILE A 120 13.06 -9.79 -37.81
N LEU A 121 14.22 -10.22 -37.33
CA LEU A 121 15.50 -9.55 -37.59
C LEU A 121 16.28 -10.44 -38.57
N ARG A 122 16.61 -9.91 -39.76
CA ARG A 122 17.26 -10.69 -40.82
C ARG A 122 18.53 -10.00 -41.34
N ASP A 123 19.57 -10.79 -41.63
CA ASP A 123 20.76 -10.37 -42.38
C ASP A 123 21.45 -9.09 -41.86
N LEU A 124 21.59 -8.91 -40.53
CA LEU A 124 22.34 -7.78 -39.95
C LEU A 124 23.35 -8.20 -38.89
N THR A 125 24.26 -7.27 -38.57
CA THR A 125 25.06 -7.32 -37.35
C THR A 125 24.51 -6.34 -36.32
N VAL A 126 24.28 -6.78 -35.08
CA VAL A 126 23.99 -5.89 -33.95
C VAL A 126 25.21 -5.90 -33.03
N SER A 127 25.90 -4.76 -32.94
CA SER A 127 27.17 -4.67 -32.24
C SER A 127 27.18 -3.65 -31.13
N ASP A 128 28.09 -3.84 -30.17
CA ASP A 128 28.48 -2.84 -29.17
C ASP A 128 27.27 -2.24 -28.42
N GLY A 129 26.22 -3.02 -28.22
CA GLY A 129 25.05 -2.61 -27.46
C GLY A 129 25.32 -2.65 -25.96
N LEU A 130 24.87 -1.64 -25.21
CA LEU A 130 24.93 -1.63 -23.75
C LEU A 130 23.55 -1.35 -23.16
N ALA A 131 23.12 -2.22 -22.26
CA ALA A 131 22.01 -1.96 -21.36
C ALA A 131 22.54 -2.06 -19.92
N LYS A 132 22.71 -0.90 -19.25
CA LYS A 132 22.98 -0.86 -17.81
C LYS A 132 21.67 -0.65 -17.05
N GLY A 133 21.39 -1.49 -16.05
CA GLY A 133 20.29 -1.24 -15.13
C GLY A 133 20.55 -0.01 -14.27
N GLY A 134 19.49 0.66 -13.82
CA GLY A 134 19.65 1.77 -12.87
C GLY A 134 20.32 1.27 -11.58
N ASP A 135 21.27 2.03 -11.06
CA ASP A 135 21.88 1.74 -9.76
C ASP A 135 20.84 1.96 -8.65
N GLY A 136 20.95 1.22 -7.55
CA GLY A 136 20.07 1.35 -6.40
C GLY A 136 20.18 2.75 -5.78
N GLY A 137 19.07 3.49 -5.73
CA GLY A 137 19.05 4.88 -5.28
C GLY A 137 18.96 5.08 -3.76
N VAL A 138 18.62 4.02 -3.01
CA VAL A 138 18.40 4.05 -1.54
C VAL A 138 18.99 2.83 -0.87
N ILE A 139 19.59 2.97 0.31
CA ILE A 139 20.26 1.88 1.05
C ILE A 139 19.39 0.61 1.06
N GLY A 140 19.98 -0.51 0.63
CA GLY A 140 19.30 -1.81 0.53
C GLY A 140 18.64 -2.06 -0.82
N SER A 141 18.42 -1.05 -1.67
CA SER A 141 17.88 -1.29 -3.01
C SER A 141 18.87 -2.05 -3.90
N GLY A 142 18.38 -3.14 -4.50
CA GLY A 142 19.06 -3.81 -5.60
C GLY A 142 19.06 -2.95 -6.86
N GLY A 143 20.14 -3.02 -7.64
CA GLY A 143 20.19 -2.39 -8.96
C GLY A 143 19.31 -3.11 -9.99
N GLY A 144 18.90 -2.39 -11.04
CA GLY A 144 18.11 -2.95 -12.14
C GLY A 144 18.90 -3.98 -12.95
N ALA A 145 18.24 -4.90 -13.66
CA ALA A 145 18.93 -6.04 -14.28
C ALA A 145 19.71 -5.74 -15.58
N GLY A 146 19.53 -4.57 -16.19
CA GLY A 146 20.22 -4.22 -17.45
C GLY A 146 19.87 -5.12 -18.63
N LEU A 147 18.60 -5.52 -18.75
CA LEU A 147 18.14 -6.55 -19.68
C LEU A 147 18.46 -6.22 -21.15
N GLY A 148 19.02 -7.18 -21.89
CA GLY A 148 19.19 -7.12 -23.35
C GLY A 148 20.09 -5.99 -23.86
N GLY A 149 21.41 -6.19 -23.89
CA GLY A 149 22.36 -5.18 -24.39
C GLY A 149 22.21 -4.85 -25.89
N ALA A 150 21.86 -5.86 -26.69
CA ALA A 150 21.63 -5.72 -28.14
C ALA A 150 20.13 -5.59 -28.47
N LEU A 151 19.36 -6.51 -27.88
CA LEU A 151 17.94 -6.73 -28.10
C LEU A 151 17.32 -7.07 -26.75
N PHE A 152 16.26 -6.37 -26.39
CA PHE A 152 15.39 -6.73 -25.28
C PHE A 152 13.97 -7.02 -25.80
N VAL A 153 13.43 -8.17 -25.42
CA VAL A 153 12.06 -8.57 -25.76
C VAL A 153 11.24 -8.52 -24.48
N TYR A 154 10.34 -7.55 -24.40
CA TYR A 154 9.44 -7.38 -23.26
C TYR A 154 8.22 -8.29 -23.39
N ASP A 155 7.56 -8.24 -24.54
CA ASP A 155 6.46 -9.12 -24.93
C ASP A 155 6.49 -9.31 -26.46
N GLY A 156 5.85 -10.37 -26.97
CA GLY A 156 5.84 -10.73 -28.39
C GLY A 156 6.78 -11.88 -28.79
N ALA A 157 6.85 -12.14 -30.10
CA ALA A 157 7.64 -13.23 -30.68
C ALA A 157 8.71 -12.67 -31.62
N VAL A 158 9.99 -13.03 -31.39
CA VAL A 158 11.11 -12.57 -32.20
C VAL A 158 11.80 -13.74 -32.89
N THR A 159 11.94 -13.65 -34.21
CA THR A 159 12.76 -14.56 -35.02
C THR A 159 14.03 -13.84 -35.45
N VAL A 160 15.18 -14.49 -35.31
CA VAL A 160 16.49 -13.97 -35.74
C VAL A 160 17.07 -14.88 -36.83
N GLU A 161 17.33 -14.32 -38.01
CA GLU A 161 17.76 -15.05 -39.19
C GLU A 161 19.05 -14.45 -39.75
N ASN A 162 20.14 -15.21 -39.77
CA ASN A 162 21.44 -14.71 -40.22
C ASN A 162 21.87 -13.38 -39.54
N VAL A 163 21.61 -13.28 -38.23
CA VAL A 163 21.99 -12.12 -37.43
C VAL A 163 23.24 -12.43 -36.61
N THR A 164 24.21 -11.53 -36.63
CA THR A 164 25.39 -11.60 -35.76
C THR A 164 25.24 -10.64 -34.58
N PHE A 165 25.28 -11.15 -33.35
CA PHE A 165 25.37 -10.34 -32.14
C PHE A 165 26.82 -10.29 -31.64
N SER A 166 27.45 -9.11 -31.62
CA SER A 166 28.86 -8.94 -31.24
C SER A 166 29.05 -7.87 -30.17
N ASN A 167 29.90 -8.13 -29.17
CA ASN A 167 30.28 -7.15 -28.13
C ASN A 167 29.12 -6.48 -27.37
N ASN A 168 27.95 -7.12 -27.30
CA ASN A 168 26.79 -6.59 -26.60
C ASN A 168 26.84 -6.95 -25.11
N ARG A 169 26.46 -6.02 -24.23
CA ARG A 169 26.56 -6.16 -22.77
C ARG A 169 25.24 -5.80 -22.08
N ALA A 170 24.71 -6.76 -21.32
CA ALA A 170 23.67 -6.54 -20.33
C ALA A 170 24.34 -6.46 -18.96
N VAL A 171 24.21 -5.33 -18.26
CA VAL A 171 24.94 -5.04 -17.02
C VAL A 171 23.93 -4.65 -15.94
N GLY A 172 23.90 -5.41 -14.86
CA GLY A 172 23.13 -5.03 -13.67
C GLY A 172 23.56 -3.68 -13.13
N GLY A 173 22.62 -2.94 -12.55
CA GLY A 173 22.92 -1.78 -11.73
C GLY A 173 23.61 -2.19 -10.45
N ASP A 174 24.40 -1.29 -9.90
CA ASP A 174 25.07 -1.46 -8.63
C ASP A 174 24.02 -1.39 -7.49
N SER A 175 24.12 -2.26 -6.48
CA SER A 175 23.32 -2.11 -5.26
C SER A 175 23.89 -0.97 -4.40
N SER A 176 23.03 -0.21 -3.72
CA SER A 176 23.52 0.69 -2.68
C SER A 176 23.74 -0.13 -1.40
N GLY A 177 25.02 -0.27 -1.03
CA GLY A 177 25.52 -1.26 -0.08
C GLY A 177 24.66 -1.45 1.18
N SER A 178 23.97 -2.58 1.23
CA SER A 178 23.71 -3.39 2.43
C SER A 178 23.17 -4.75 1.96
N ASP A 179 23.55 -5.83 2.65
CA ASP A 179 23.27 -7.23 2.27
C ASP A 179 21.78 -7.64 2.31
N TYR A 180 20.86 -6.69 2.39
CA TYR A 180 19.44 -6.93 2.57
C TYR A 180 18.63 -6.13 1.54
N CYS A 181 17.98 -6.88 0.63
CA CYS A 181 16.97 -6.48 -0.38
C CYS A 181 17.44 -6.56 -1.86
N GLY A 182 17.65 -7.80 -2.33
CA GLY A 182 17.78 -8.08 -3.76
C GLY A 182 16.43 -8.19 -4.48
N GLY A 183 16.16 -7.27 -5.41
CA GLY A 183 15.62 -7.57 -6.74
C GLY A 183 14.13 -7.30 -7.02
N GLY A 184 13.86 -6.28 -7.82
CA GLY A 184 12.69 -6.22 -8.72
C GLY A 184 11.70 -5.08 -8.46
N MET A 185 11.72 -4.09 -9.38
CA MET A 185 10.86 -2.90 -9.45
C MET A 185 11.15 -1.85 -8.37
N GLY A 186 11.62 -0.68 -8.85
CA GLY A 186 11.86 0.51 -8.03
C GLY A 186 10.64 0.85 -7.16
N ASP A 187 10.92 1.42 -6.00
CA ASP A 187 9.98 1.82 -4.93
C ASP A 187 9.65 0.73 -3.89
N GLY A 188 10.20 -0.48 -4.04
CA GLY A 188 9.87 -1.62 -3.20
C GLY A 188 10.29 -1.53 -1.72
N CYS A 189 11.45 -0.99 -1.34
CA CYS A 189 12.00 -1.23 0.01
C CYS A 189 11.18 -0.60 1.15
N GLY A 190 10.74 0.64 1.00
CA GLY A 190 9.92 1.31 2.01
C GLY A 190 8.52 0.72 2.11
N LEU A 191 7.87 0.48 0.97
CA LEU A 191 6.53 -0.11 0.91
C LEU A 191 6.52 -1.59 1.28
N PHE A 192 7.60 -2.32 1.00
CA PHE A 192 7.79 -3.70 1.43
C PHE A 192 8.00 -3.77 2.93
N SER A 193 8.85 -2.90 3.51
CA SER A 193 9.00 -2.80 4.97
C SER A 193 7.68 -2.41 5.63
N LEU A 194 6.88 -1.54 5.00
CA LEU A 194 5.52 -1.22 5.42
C LEU A 194 4.64 -2.48 5.43
N LYS A 195 4.60 -3.21 4.31
CA LYS A 195 3.74 -4.40 4.15
C LYS A 195 4.18 -5.55 5.05
N GLU A 196 5.47 -5.71 5.25
CA GLU A 196 6.05 -6.71 6.15
C GLU A 196 5.74 -6.35 7.60
N GLY A 197 5.86 -5.06 7.98
CA GLY A 197 5.40 -4.55 9.26
C GLY A 197 3.91 -4.82 9.51
N GLU A 198 3.05 -4.59 8.52
CA GLU A 198 1.61 -4.92 8.59
C GLU A 198 1.37 -6.41 8.82
N VAL A 199 2.05 -7.28 8.07
CA VAL A 199 1.90 -8.74 8.19
C VAL A 199 2.43 -9.25 9.53
N LEU A 200 3.52 -8.69 10.04
CA LEU A 200 4.04 -9.03 11.37
C LEU A 200 3.11 -8.54 12.47
N ALA A 201 2.52 -7.34 12.29
CA ALA A 201 1.49 -6.82 13.17
C ALA A 201 0.25 -7.74 13.16
N GLU A 202 -0.21 -8.24 12.01
CA GLU A 202 -1.30 -9.22 11.90
C GLU A 202 -0.97 -10.58 12.55
N LYS A 203 0.31 -10.89 12.76
CA LYS A 203 0.77 -12.12 13.43
C LYS A 203 1.05 -11.94 14.92
N GLY A 204 0.92 -10.72 15.45
CA GLY A 204 1.21 -10.40 16.85
C GLY A 204 2.69 -10.20 17.18
N ASP A 205 3.57 -10.14 16.18
CA ASP A 205 5.00 -9.90 16.39
C ASP A 205 5.30 -8.40 16.41
N ILE A 206 5.10 -7.78 17.57
CA ILE A 206 5.11 -6.32 17.75
C ILE A 206 6.51 -5.73 17.60
N GLU A 207 7.52 -6.42 18.10
CA GLU A 207 8.91 -5.96 18.06
C GLU A 207 9.41 -5.96 16.61
N ALA A 208 9.16 -7.04 15.88
CA ALA A 208 9.52 -7.14 14.47
C ALA A 208 8.69 -6.16 13.61
N ALA A 209 7.39 -6.03 13.87
CA ALA A 209 6.53 -5.06 13.17
C ALA A 209 7.00 -3.62 13.37
N THR A 210 7.34 -3.24 14.62
CA THR A 210 7.85 -1.90 14.95
C THR A 210 9.20 -1.64 14.28
N ALA A 211 10.09 -2.64 14.25
CA ALA A 211 11.36 -2.52 13.54
C ALA A 211 11.15 -2.27 12.04
N LYS A 212 10.19 -2.97 11.43
CA LYS A 212 9.85 -2.83 10.01
C LYS A 212 9.16 -1.50 9.66
N PHE A 213 8.31 -0.99 10.55
CA PHE A 213 7.74 0.35 10.37
C PHE A 213 8.78 1.47 10.53
N LYS A 214 9.75 1.32 11.43
CA LYS A 214 10.89 2.25 11.53
C LYS A 214 11.79 2.20 10.30
N GLU A 215 12.05 1.00 9.77
CA GLU A 215 12.75 0.82 8.50
C GLU A 215 12.01 1.52 7.36
N ALA A 216 10.68 1.35 7.27
CA ALA A 216 9.84 2.06 6.32
C ALA A 216 9.88 3.59 6.52
N GLU A 217 9.94 4.07 7.77
CA GLU A 217 10.02 5.50 8.08
C GLU A 217 11.32 6.14 7.61
N MET A 218 12.45 5.44 7.81
CA MET A 218 13.75 5.89 7.33
C MET A 218 13.82 5.93 5.80
N LEU A 219 13.07 5.07 5.12
CA LEU A 219 13.09 4.92 3.67
C LEU A 219 12.05 5.80 2.94
N LEU A 220 10.98 6.23 3.61
CA LEU A 220 9.87 7.02 3.03
C LEU A 220 9.58 8.30 3.85
N PRO A 221 10.53 9.24 3.99
CA PRO A 221 10.37 10.40 4.87
C PRO A 221 9.20 11.35 4.52
N ASP A 222 8.70 11.31 3.27
CA ASP A 222 7.56 12.12 2.80
C ASP A 222 6.19 11.44 3.05
N LEU A 223 6.18 10.15 3.40
CA LEU A 223 4.96 9.44 3.78
C LEU A 223 4.66 9.77 5.26
N ASN A 224 3.43 10.11 5.62
CA ASN A 224 3.09 10.52 6.99
C ASN A 224 3.03 9.30 7.95
N LEU A 225 4.19 8.72 8.27
CA LEU A 225 4.37 7.45 9.00
C LEU A 225 4.02 7.52 10.49
N LYS A 226 3.90 8.70 11.10
CA LYS A 226 3.40 8.84 12.49
C LYS A 226 1.98 8.29 12.68
N ASN A 227 1.17 8.28 11.62
CA ASN A 227 -0.16 7.65 11.66
C ASN A 227 -0.07 6.12 11.67
N LEU A 228 1.07 5.55 11.29
CA LEU A 228 1.22 4.12 11.04
C LEU A 228 1.62 3.35 12.31
N GLU A 229 2.50 3.90 13.16
CA GLU A 229 2.75 3.32 14.50
C GLU A 229 1.43 3.26 15.30
N LYS A 230 0.61 4.31 15.19
CA LYS A 230 -0.73 4.36 15.80
C LYS A 230 -1.68 3.33 15.17
N MET A 231 -1.60 3.10 13.86
CA MET A 231 -2.39 2.08 13.17
C MET A 231 -1.98 0.68 13.60
N ALA A 232 -0.67 0.39 13.70
CA ALA A 232 -0.13 -0.88 14.15
C ALA A 232 -0.57 -1.20 15.59
N ALA A 233 -0.43 -0.24 16.51
CA ALA A 233 -0.90 -0.38 17.89
C ALA A 233 -2.41 -0.71 17.94
N LYS A 234 -3.21 -0.04 17.11
CA LYS A 234 -4.65 -0.28 17.01
C LYS A 234 -5.00 -1.67 16.45
N THR A 235 -4.30 -2.13 15.41
CA THR A 235 -4.48 -3.49 14.85
C THR A 235 -4.21 -4.55 15.92
N VAL A 236 -3.17 -4.36 16.71
CA VAL A 236 -2.77 -5.29 17.76
C VAL A 236 -3.77 -5.28 18.92
N ALA A 237 -4.24 -4.09 19.31
CA ALA A 237 -5.31 -3.96 20.29
C ALA A 237 -6.55 -4.76 19.86
N GLN A 238 -6.92 -4.72 18.58
CA GLN A 238 -8.04 -5.49 18.03
C GLN A 238 -7.78 -7.00 18.01
N MET A 239 -6.55 -7.45 17.78
CA MET A 239 -6.22 -8.88 17.87
C MET A 239 -6.28 -9.39 19.30
N ARG A 240 -5.71 -8.65 20.26
CA ARG A 240 -5.78 -8.98 21.69
C ARG A 240 -7.22 -9.06 22.18
N LEU A 241 -8.07 -8.17 21.67
CA LEU A 241 -9.51 -8.23 21.89
C LEU A 241 -10.12 -9.55 21.39
N LYS A 242 -9.79 -9.97 20.16
CA LYS A 242 -10.33 -11.21 19.58
C LYS A 242 -9.81 -12.46 20.30
N GLU A 243 -8.52 -12.51 20.63
CA GLU A 243 -7.93 -13.59 21.42
C GLU A 243 -8.56 -13.69 22.81
N GLY A 244 -8.80 -12.55 23.47
CA GLY A 244 -9.52 -12.50 24.74
C GLY A 244 -10.95 -13.03 24.62
N GLU A 245 -11.68 -12.67 23.57
CA GLU A 245 -13.03 -13.20 23.29
C GLU A 245 -13.03 -14.72 23.08
N GLU A 246 -12.03 -15.25 22.35
CA GLU A 246 -11.86 -16.70 22.17
C GLU A 246 -11.57 -17.43 23.50
N LEU A 247 -10.85 -16.79 24.43
CA LEU A 247 -10.58 -17.33 25.76
C LEU A 247 -11.82 -17.30 26.67
N LEU A 248 -12.67 -16.26 26.58
CA LEU A 248 -13.96 -16.25 27.26
C LEU A 248 -14.84 -17.42 26.80
N GLY A 249 -14.82 -17.76 25.51
CA GLY A 249 -15.51 -18.95 24.99
C GLY A 249 -15.00 -20.29 25.55
N LYS A 250 -13.85 -20.29 26.23
CA LYS A 250 -13.25 -21.44 26.92
C LYS A 250 -13.34 -21.34 28.44
N ASP A 251 -14.08 -20.36 28.98
CA ASP A 251 -14.13 -20.00 30.41
C ASP A 251 -12.77 -19.61 31.02
N GLU A 252 -11.80 -19.17 30.19
CA GLU A 252 -10.47 -18.72 30.64
C GLU A 252 -10.46 -17.21 30.94
N ILE A 253 -11.28 -16.79 31.93
CA ILE A 253 -11.56 -15.37 32.23
C ILE A 253 -10.28 -14.58 32.57
N GLU A 254 -9.40 -15.11 33.42
CA GLU A 254 -8.15 -14.42 33.82
C GLU A 254 -7.22 -14.10 32.65
N ALA A 255 -7.10 -15.06 31.73
CA ALA A 255 -6.26 -14.92 30.55
C ALA A 255 -6.88 -13.91 29.58
N ALA A 256 -8.22 -13.92 29.42
CA ALA A 256 -8.94 -12.92 28.65
C ALA A 256 -8.77 -11.50 29.23
N VAL A 257 -8.91 -11.33 30.54
CA VAL A 257 -8.71 -10.06 31.26
C VAL A 257 -7.32 -9.49 31.02
N THR A 258 -6.29 -10.34 31.00
CA THR A 258 -4.91 -9.94 30.70
C THR A 258 -4.79 -9.35 29.28
N LEU A 259 -5.35 -10.03 28.28
CA LEU A 259 -5.31 -9.55 26.89
C LEU A 259 -6.12 -8.27 26.69
N PHE A 260 -7.26 -8.12 27.37
CA PHE A 260 -8.04 -6.88 27.30
C PHE A 260 -7.30 -5.69 27.93
N LYS A 261 -6.59 -5.90 29.04
CA LYS A 261 -5.72 -4.86 29.63
C LYS A 261 -4.61 -4.47 28.65
N GLU A 262 -3.96 -5.43 28.00
CA GLU A 262 -2.96 -5.16 26.94
C GLU A 262 -3.56 -4.36 25.77
N ALA A 263 -4.77 -4.72 25.33
CA ALA A 263 -5.47 -4.03 24.25
C ALA A 263 -5.75 -2.56 24.60
N LEU A 264 -6.19 -2.28 25.83
CA LEU A 264 -6.48 -0.91 26.30
C LEU A 264 -5.22 -0.06 26.49
N VAL A 265 -4.07 -0.68 26.82
CA VAL A 265 -2.77 0.01 26.85
C VAL A 265 -2.36 0.44 25.44
N LEU A 266 -2.63 -0.39 24.43
CA LEU A 266 -2.27 -0.13 23.03
C LEU A 266 -3.23 0.87 22.34
N ASP A 267 -4.52 0.80 22.64
CA ASP A 267 -5.52 1.75 22.17
C ASP A 267 -6.45 2.15 23.33
N ALA A 268 -6.09 3.25 24.00
CA ALA A 268 -6.86 3.78 25.13
C ALA A 268 -8.28 4.26 24.75
N GLN A 269 -8.58 4.40 23.45
CA GLN A 269 -9.93 4.74 22.95
C GLN A 269 -10.70 3.52 22.46
N LEU A 270 -10.17 2.30 22.65
CA LEU A 270 -10.82 1.06 22.26
C LEU A 270 -12.11 0.87 23.06
N GLN A 271 -13.23 0.99 22.37
CA GLN A 271 -14.54 0.63 22.89
C GLN A 271 -14.89 -0.78 22.41
N SER A 272 -15.25 -1.67 23.33
CA SER A 272 -15.68 -3.03 22.99
C SER A 272 -16.71 -3.55 23.99
N SER A 273 -17.84 -3.99 23.47
CA SER A 273 -18.89 -4.63 24.26
C SER A 273 -18.42 -5.89 25.00
N VAL A 274 -17.38 -6.57 24.48
CA VAL A 274 -16.84 -7.76 25.14
C VAL A 274 -16.00 -7.39 26.38
N ILE A 275 -15.33 -6.23 26.35
CA ILE A 275 -14.60 -5.70 27.51
C ILE A 275 -15.61 -5.27 28.57
N ASP A 276 -16.67 -4.57 28.17
CA ASP A 276 -17.76 -4.16 29.06
C ASP A 276 -18.42 -5.38 29.73
N TYR A 277 -18.74 -6.42 28.93
CA TYR A 277 -19.28 -7.68 29.43
C TYR A 277 -18.34 -8.38 30.42
N THR A 278 -17.03 -8.38 30.15
CA THR A 278 -16.04 -9.00 31.04
C THR A 278 -15.91 -8.24 32.35
N ALA A 279 -15.97 -6.91 32.31
CA ALA A 279 -16.00 -6.09 33.50
C ALA A 279 -17.25 -6.38 34.34
N GLU A 280 -18.44 -6.49 33.73
CA GLU A 280 -19.66 -6.90 34.42
C GLU A 280 -19.56 -8.29 35.06
N LEU A 281 -18.93 -9.26 34.38
CA LEU A 281 -18.70 -10.60 34.90
C LEU A 281 -17.80 -10.58 36.14
N LEU A 282 -16.70 -9.83 36.10
CA LEU A 282 -15.81 -9.63 37.25
C LEU A 282 -16.53 -8.96 38.42
N MET A 283 -17.45 -8.02 38.16
CA MET A 283 -18.28 -7.43 39.21
C MET A 283 -19.18 -8.48 39.88
N GLN A 284 -19.81 -9.37 39.11
CA GLN A 284 -20.66 -10.43 39.66
C GLN A 284 -19.86 -11.43 40.51
N GLU A 285 -18.66 -11.81 40.06
CA GLU A 285 -17.75 -12.66 40.84
C GLU A 285 -17.30 -11.98 42.13
N GLY A 286 -16.98 -10.69 42.07
CA GLY A 286 -16.63 -9.91 43.26
C GLY A 286 -17.78 -9.87 44.27
N GLU A 287 -19.02 -9.67 43.82
CA GLU A 287 -20.21 -9.73 44.68
C GLU A 287 -20.41 -11.12 45.31
N GLN A 288 -20.19 -12.19 44.55
CA GLN A 288 -20.31 -13.54 45.05
C GLN A 288 -19.26 -13.82 46.14
N LEU A 289 -17.99 -13.48 45.89
CA LEU A 289 -16.92 -13.63 46.87
C LEU A 289 -17.20 -12.84 48.16
N ALA A 290 -17.75 -11.64 48.04
CA ALA A 290 -18.18 -10.85 49.20
C ALA A 290 -19.28 -11.55 50.02
N ARG A 291 -20.27 -12.17 49.37
CA ARG A 291 -21.33 -12.97 50.06
C ARG A 291 -20.77 -14.22 50.72
N GLU A 292 -19.70 -14.78 50.18
CA GLU A 292 -19.00 -15.94 50.74
C GLU A 292 -18.01 -15.54 51.85
N GLY A 293 -17.81 -14.24 52.09
CA GLY A 293 -16.93 -13.69 53.13
C GLY A 293 -15.47 -13.49 52.68
N ASP A 294 -15.15 -13.77 51.41
CA ASP A 294 -13.83 -13.50 50.82
C ASP A 294 -13.74 -12.05 50.33
N ILE A 295 -13.51 -11.14 51.27
CA ILE A 295 -13.45 -9.70 51.03
C ILE A 295 -12.23 -9.32 50.19
N GLU A 296 -11.09 -10.00 50.38
CA GLU A 296 -9.87 -9.71 49.62
C GLU A 296 -10.03 -10.12 48.15
N GLY A 297 -10.61 -11.30 47.90
CA GLY A 297 -10.97 -11.76 46.56
C GLY A 297 -11.97 -10.85 45.88
N ALA A 298 -13.00 -10.39 46.60
CA ALA A 298 -13.99 -9.45 46.08
C ALA A 298 -13.36 -8.12 45.63
N VAL A 299 -12.52 -7.52 46.48
CA VAL A 299 -11.81 -6.27 46.17
C VAL A 299 -10.87 -6.43 44.99
N ALA A 300 -10.21 -7.58 44.84
CA ALA A 300 -9.37 -7.87 43.68
C ALA A 300 -10.18 -7.84 42.38
N ARG A 301 -11.31 -8.56 42.32
CA ARG A 301 -12.20 -8.62 41.14
C ARG A 301 -12.72 -7.26 40.72
N PHE A 302 -13.20 -6.47 41.68
CA PHE A 302 -13.70 -5.13 41.38
C PHE A 302 -12.61 -4.18 40.86
N LYS A 303 -11.37 -4.30 41.35
CA LYS A 303 -10.24 -3.52 40.82
C LYS A 303 -9.93 -3.87 39.37
N GLU A 304 -10.04 -5.14 38.99
CA GLU A 304 -9.83 -5.58 37.62
C GLU A 304 -10.94 -5.09 36.69
N ALA A 305 -12.21 -5.17 37.12
CA ALA A 305 -13.34 -4.62 36.37
C ALA A 305 -13.15 -3.12 36.09
N ARG A 306 -12.66 -2.36 37.08
CA ARG A 306 -12.37 -0.92 36.93
C ARG A 306 -11.24 -0.63 35.93
N GLN A 307 -10.25 -1.51 35.83
CA GLN A 307 -9.17 -1.35 34.85
C GLN A 307 -9.65 -1.57 33.41
N LEU A 308 -10.64 -2.45 33.21
CA LEU A 308 -11.20 -2.73 31.89
C LEU A 308 -12.14 -1.63 31.40
N THR A 309 -12.89 -1.02 32.31
CA THR A 309 -13.83 0.08 32.00
C THR A 309 -13.59 1.25 32.94
N PRO A 310 -12.61 2.13 32.63
CA PRO A 310 -12.39 3.35 33.41
C PRO A 310 -13.60 4.29 33.41
N GLN A 311 -14.49 4.17 32.41
CA GLN A 311 -15.74 4.93 32.28
C GLN A 311 -16.85 4.43 33.21
N LEU A 312 -16.64 3.35 33.96
CA LEU A 312 -17.47 2.98 35.12
C LEU A 312 -17.18 3.95 36.31
N GLU A 313 -17.09 5.25 36.04
CA GLU A 313 -17.12 6.33 37.03
C GLU A 313 -18.56 6.50 37.54
N GLU A 314 -19.10 5.48 38.24
CA GLU A 314 -20.24 5.67 39.17
C GLU A 314 -20.59 4.43 40.02
N LEU A 315 -19.73 3.40 40.12
CA LEU A 315 -19.84 2.46 41.23
C LEU A 315 -18.70 2.72 42.20
N ASN A 316 -19.05 3.31 43.35
CA ASN A 316 -18.15 3.39 44.49
C ASN A 316 -17.92 1.96 45.01
N ILE A 317 -16.95 1.27 44.40
CA ILE A 317 -16.59 -0.13 44.64
C ILE A 317 -16.28 -0.37 46.13
N GLU A 318 -15.69 0.62 46.79
CA GLU A 318 -15.43 0.58 48.24
C GLU A 318 -16.72 0.68 49.05
N GLU A 319 -17.70 1.49 48.61
CA GLU A 319 -19.03 1.61 49.25
C GLU A 319 -19.89 0.36 49.03
N LEU A 320 -19.80 -0.28 47.87
CA LEU A 320 -20.50 -1.54 47.57
C LEU A 320 -19.92 -2.69 48.37
N ALA A 321 -18.58 -2.86 48.39
CA ALA A 321 -17.93 -3.82 49.27
C ALA A 321 -18.27 -3.53 50.75
N ALA A 322 -18.31 -2.25 51.15
CA ALA A 322 -18.69 -1.83 52.50
C ALA A 322 -20.20 -2.02 52.83
N LEU A 323 -21.08 -2.02 51.83
CA LEU A 323 -22.52 -2.28 51.95
C LEU A 323 -22.80 -3.75 52.27
N TRP A 324 -22.08 -4.69 51.64
CA TRP A 324 -22.19 -6.13 51.92
C TRP A 324 -21.50 -6.56 53.22
N ILE A 325 -20.55 -5.76 53.71
CA ILE A 325 -19.97 -5.89 55.07
C ILE A 325 -20.99 -5.55 56.18
N ASN A 326 -22.17 -4.99 55.86
CA ASN A 326 -23.21 -4.65 56.84
C ASN A 326 -24.39 -5.64 56.83
N GLN A 327 -24.19 -6.79 57.49
CA GLN A 327 -25.26 -7.40 58.26
C GLN A 327 -24.98 -7.44 59.77
N GLU A 328 -23.96 -6.72 60.28
CA GLU A 328 -23.87 -6.39 61.71
C GLU A 328 -23.05 -5.09 61.94
N GLU A 329 -23.78 -4.00 62.19
CA GLU A 329 -23.34 -2.60 62.21
C GLU A 329 -22.69 -2.15 63.53
N VAL A 330 -21.96 -3.03 64.23
CA VAL A 330 -21.41 -2.70 65.57
C VAL A 330 -19.89 -2.52 65.57
N GLU A 331 -19.14 -3.25 64.73
CA GLU A 331 -17.67 -3.23 64.77
C GLU A 331 -17.02 -2.09 63.96
N ARG A 332 -17.79 -1.42 63.09
CA ARG A 332 -17.27 -0.36 62.20
C ARG A 332 -16.90 0.93 62.95
N LYS A 333 -17.55 1.23 64.08
CA LYS A 333 -17.29 2.47 64.82
C LYS A 333 -15.97 2.41 65.60
N GLU A 334 -15.61 1.24 66.12
CA GLU A 334 -14.35 1.02 66.85
C GLU A 334 -13.14 0.92 65.90
N TRP A 335 -13.34 0.40 64.68
CA TRP A 335 -12.28 0.30 63.67
C TRP A 335 -11.92 1.66 63.06
N TRP A 336 -12.90 2.52 62.76
CA TRP A 336 -12.63 3.88 62.26
C TRP A 336 -12.02 4.82 63.31
N GLU A 337 -12.41 4.73 64.59
CA GLU A 337 -11.72 5.48 65.67
C GLU A 337 -10.24 5.07 65.81
N THR A 338 -9.90 3.80 65.53
CA THR A 338 -8.52 3.31 65.61
C THR A 338 -7.67 3.75 64.40
N VAL A 339 -8.25 3.79 63.19
CA VAL A 339 -7.57 4.22 61.96
C VAL A 339 -7.34 5.73 61.94
N GLU A 340 -8.27 6.52 62.48
CA GLU A 340 -8.14 7.98 62.59
C GLU A 340 -7.03 8.38 63.58
N ILE A 341 -6.90 7.67 64.72
CA ILE A 341 -5.79 7.83 65.68
C ILE A 341 -4.42 7.49 65.05
N ILE A 342 -4.35 6.47 64.20
CA ILE A 342 -3.10 6.09 63.51
C ILE A 342 -2.72 7.11 62.43
N LEU A 343 -3.71 7.64 61.69
CA LEU A 343 -3.48 8.66 60.67
C LEU A 343 -3.06 10.01 61.25
N GLU A 344 -3.60 10.41 62.41
CA GLU A 344 -3.12 11.59 63.15
C GLU A 344 -1.68 11.41 63.68
N SER A 345 -1.25 10.18 63.96
CA SER A 345 0.13 9.89 64.39
C SER A 345 1.17 9.87 63.25
N ILE A 346 0.74 9.65 62.00
CA ILE A 346 1.63 9.59 60.82
C ILE A 346 1.78 10.97 60.15
N ALA A 347 0.79 11.86 60.30
CA ALA A 347 0.92 13.26 59.89
C ALA A 347 1.92 14.07 60.75
N ALA A 348 2.37 13.53 61.89
CA ALA A 348 3.28 14.20 62.83
C ALA A 348 4.79 14.02 62.55
N VAL A 349 5.21 13.21 61.57
CA VAL A 349 6.65 12.93 61.32
C VAL A 349 7.26 13.73 60.15
N GLY A 350 6.46 14.55 59.46
CA GLY A 350 6.93 15.29 58.27
C GLY A 350 7.26 16.78 58.44
N ALA A 351 6.76 17.48 59.47
CA ALA A 351 6.75 18.96 59.41
C ALA A 351 6.88 19.75 60.72
N ILE A 352 7.44 19.20 61.81
CA ILE A 352 7.90 20.05 62.95
C ILE A 352 9.25 19.54 63.49
N ALA A 353 10.27 19.63 62.62
CA ALA A 353 11.65 19.91 63.04
C ALA A 353 11.89 21.43 63.10
N ALA A 354 10.92 22.18 63.63
CA ALA A 354 11.04 23.58 63.99
C ALA A 354 9.87 23.99 64.90
N LEU A 355 9.94 23.69 66.20
CA LEU A 355 9.62 24.59 67.34
C LEU A 355 9.48 23.80 68.66
N ILE A 356 10.57 23.22 69.17
CA ILE A 356 10.75 23.02 70.62
C ILE A 356 11.71 24.10 71.11
N VAL A 357 11.17 25.30 71.35
CA VAL A 357 11.63 26.27 72.38
C VAL A 357 10.40 27.15 72.69
N LEU A 358 9.96 27.13 73.95
CA LEU A 358 8.85 27.90 74.55
C LEU A 358 7.42 27.56 74.05
N LEU A 359 6.78 26.57 74.67
CA LEU A 359 5.84 26.73 75.81
C LEU A 359 5.20 25.38 76.15
#